data_AF-A0A1Q5ZYF4-F1
#
_entry.id   AF-A0A1Q5ZYF4-F1
#
_cell.length_a   1.000
_cell.length_b   1.000
_cell.length_c   1.000
_cell.angle_alpha   90.00
_cell.angle_beta   90.00
_cell.angle_gamma   90.00
#
_symmetry.space_group_name_H-M   'P 1'
#
loop_
_entity.id
_entity.type
_entity.pdbx_description
1 polymer ?
#
loop_
_entity_poly.entity_id
_entity_poly.type
_entity_poly.pdbx_seq_one_letter_code
_entity_poly.pdbx_strand_id
1 'polypeptide(L)'
;MAKFLFDAEFNLQDGSLISGPVTTEDDSEFLFHNTNNDLDLHFRIKLIDDNWEFIEGSDGLSLFQEIIETVGKQIEAYYMGLS
;
A
#
# COMPACT_ATOMS: atom_id res chain seq x y z
N MET A 1 9.76 -15.78 0.38
CA MET A 1 9.72 -15.35 -1.04
C MET A 1 8.49 -14.50 -1.16
N ALA A 2 8.66 -13.21 -1.49
CA ALA A 2 7.54 -12.29 -1.58
C ALA A 2 6.57 -12.75 -2.69
N LYS A 3 5.29 -12.83 -2.33
CA LYS A 3 4.15 -13.10 -3.19
C LYS A 3 3.59 -11.78 -3.67
N PHE A 4 3.41 -11.65 -4.98
CA PHE A 4 2.66 -10.55 -5.59
C PHE A 4 1.16 -10.74 -5.37
N LEU A 5 0.45 -9.67 -5.03
CA LEU A 5 -1.00 -9.66 -4.90
C LEU A 5 -1.64 -8.97 -6.11
N PHE A 6 -1.38 -7.68 -6.28
CA PHE A 6 -1.91 -6.83 -7.35
C PHE A 6 -1.07 -5.55 -7.44
N ASP A 7 -1.29 -4.76 -8.49
CA ASP A 7 -0.78 -3.39 -8.58
C ASP A 7 -1.80 -2.43 -7.98
N ALA A 8 -1.42 -1.75 -6.90
CA ALA A 8 -2.26 -0.71 -6.31
C ALA A 8 -2.15 0.58 -7.12
N GLU A 9 -3.25 1.31 -7.22
CA GLU A 9 -3.30 2.61 -7.89
C GLU A 9 -4.15 3.60 -7.08
N PHE A 10 -3.64 4.82 -6.89
CA PHE A 10 -4.36 5.92 -6.23
C PHE A 10 -3.77 7.30 -6.56
N ASN A 11 -4.58 8.34 -6.45
CA ASN A 11 -4.15 9.72 -6.64
C ASN A 11 -3.85 10.38 -5.29
N LEU A 12 -2.74 11.11 -5.21
CA LEU A 12 -2.45 12.01 -4.10
C LEU A 12 -3.28 13.29 -4.21
N GLN A 13 -3.38 14.04 -3.11
CA GLN A 13 -4.14 15.30 -3.06
C GLN A 13 -3.63 16.38 -4.01
N ASP A 14 -2.36 16.32 -4.40
CA ASP A 14 -1.74 17.20 -5.40
C ASP A 14 -2.04 16.79 -6.85
N GLY A 15 -2.77 15.68 -7.06
CA GLY A 15 -3.10 15.12 -8.37
C GLY A 15 -2.05 14.15 -8.92
N SER A 16 -1.00 13.84 -8.16
CA SER A 16 0.02 12.86 -8.57
C SER A 16 -0.53 11.45 -8.51
N LEU A 17 -0.41 10.70 -9.60
CA LEU A 17 -0.76 9.28 -9.64
C LEU A 17 0.37 8.44 -9.03
N ILE A 18 0.03 7.67 -8.00
CA ILE A 18 0.90 6.68 -7.38
C ILE A 18 0.38 5.30 -7.76
N SER A 19 1.25 4.47 -8.31
CA SER A 19 0.92 3.08 -8.55
C SER A 19 2.13 2.17 -8.51
N GLY A 20 1.88 0.91 -8.15
CA GLY A 20 2.91 -0.11 -8.10
C GLY A 20 2.50 -1.35 -7.31
N PRO A 21 3.38 -2.36 -7.28
CA PRO A 21 3.03 -3.68 -6.76
C PRO A 21 2.83 -3.66 -5.24
N VAL A 22 1.81 -4.40 -4.80
CA VAL A 22 1.65 -4.84 -3.42
C VAL A 22 2.12 -6.28 -3.29
N THR A 23 3.04 -6.50 -2.36
CA THR A 23 3.63 -7.82 -2.11
C THR A 23 3.56 -8.19 -0.63
N THR A 24 3.60 -9.48 -0.32
CA THR A 24 3.61 -9.98 1.06
C THR A 24 4.47 -11.24 1.16
N GLU A 25 5.08 -11.50 2.31
CA GLU A 25 5.81 -12.74 2.55
C GLU A 25 4.97 -13.80 3.28
N ASP A 26 4.05 -13.37 4.13
CA ASP A 26 3.32 -14.23 5.06
C ASP A 26 1.83 -13.89 5.20
N ASP A 27 1.29 -13.05 4.31
CA ASP A 27 -0.07 -12.51 4.36
C ASP A 27 -0.39 -11.76 5.68
N SER A 28 0.63 -11.35 6.45
CA SER A 28 0.49 -10.53 7.68
C SER A 28 1.02 -9.11 7.51
N GLU A 29 2.05 -8.94 6.69
CA GLU A 29 2.64 -7.64 6.34
C GLU A 29 2.65 -7.44 4.83
N PHE A 30 2.37 -6.22 4.39
CA PHE A 30 2.21 -5.89 2.98
C PHE A 30 3.10 -4.72 2.61
N LEU A 31 3.95 -4.94 1.63
CA LEU A 31 4.87 -3.95 1.08
C LEU A 31 4.30 -3.39 -0.21
N PHE A 32 4.08 -2.08 -0.24
CA PHE A 32 3.83 -1.32 -1.45
C PHE A 32 5.12 -0.63 -1.91
N HIS A 33 5.34 -0.59 -3.22
CA HIS A 33 6.43 0.15 -3.83
C HIS A 33 5.93 0.88 -5.08
N ASN A 34 6.02 2.21 -5.07
CA ASN A 34 5.67 3.03 -6.22
C ASN A 34 6.67 2.80 -7.37
N THR A 35 6.15 2.48 -8.55
CA THR A 35 6.95 2.27 -9.76
C THR A 35 6.52 3.19 -10.90
N ASN A 36 5.49 4.01 -10.68
CA ASN A 36 4.84 4.79 -11.73
C ASN A 36 5.48 6.17 -11.98
N ASN A 37 6.19 6.73 -11.00
CA ASN A 37 6.81 8.05 -11.11
C ASN A 37 8.16 8.08 -10.37
N ASP A 38 8.89 9.19 -10.49
CA ASP A 38 10.21 9.37 -9.88
C ASP A 38 10.19 9.55 -8.35
N LEU A 39 9.00 9.49 -7.72
CA LEU A 39 8.87 9.53 -6.26
C LEU A 39 9.26 8.18 -5.68
N ASP A 40 10.36 8.15 -4.93
CA ASP A 40 10.77 6.98 -4.15
C ASP A 40 9.87 6.80 -2.91
N LEU A 41 8.64 6.32 -3.18
CA LEU A 41 7.63 6.02 -2.18
C LEU A 41 7.48 4.52 -2.04
N HIS A 42 7.88 3.99 -0.90
CA HIS A 42 7.65 2.61 -0.51
C HIS A 42 7.23 2.57 0.95
N PHE A 43 6.33 1.66 1.30
CA PHE A 43 5.90 1.50 2.68
C PHE A 43 5.36 0.10 2.94
N ARG A 44 5.47 -0.30 4.20
CA ARG A 44 4.95 -1.55 4.72
C ARG A 44 3.81 -1.27 5.68
N ILE A 45 2.72 -2.01 5.53
CA ILE A 45 1.53 -1.92 6.39
C ILE A 45 1.14 -3.27 6.95
N LYS A 46 0.40 -3.23 8.05
CA LYS A 46 -0.14 -4.40 8.75
C LYS A 46 -1.53 -4.10 9.30
N LEU A 47 -2.41 -5.09 9.29
CA LEU A 47 -3.70 -4.99 9.96
C LEU A 47 -3.54 -5.31 11.45
N ILE A 48 -3.86 -4.35 12.33
CA ILE A 48 -3.81 -4.47 13.78
C ILE A 48 -5.14 -3.94 14.35
N ASP A 49 -5.85 -4.77 15.12
CA ASP A 49 -7.13 -4.40 15.73
C ASP A 49 -8.12 -3.75 14.72
N ASP A 50 -8.25 -4.38 13.54
CA ASP A 50 -9.09 -3.92 12.41
C ASP A 50 -8.66 -2.59 11.77
N ASN A 51 -7.46 -2.08 12.07
CA ASN A 51 -6.89 -0.87 11.47
C ASN A 51 -5.59 -1.16 10.72
N TRP A 52 -5.44 -0.56 9.54
CA TRP A 52 -4.19 -0.63 8.78
C TRP A 52 -3.17 0.34 9.37
N GLU A 53 -2.08 -0.21 9.87
CA GLU A 53 -1.01 0.51 10.55
C GLU A 53 0.27 0.53 9.70
N PHE A 54 0.97 1.65 9.75
CA PHE A 54 2.30 1.80 9.16
C PHE A 54 3.35 1.05 9.98
N ILE A 55 4.24 0.31 9.31
CA ILE A 55 5.34 -0.42 9.96
C ILE A 55 6.69 0.24 9.65
N GLU A 56 7.00 0.45 8.38
CA GLU A 56 8.26 1.05 7.90
C GLU A 56 8.10 1.57 6.46
N GLY A 57 9.02 2.42 6.00
CA GLY A 57 8.98 2.95 4.63
C GLY A 57 9.74 4.26 4.46
N SER A 58 9.60 4.88 3.29
CA SER A 58 10.14 6.20 2.99
C SER A 58 9.66 7.23 4.02
N ASP A 59 10.57 7.95 4.67
CA ASP A 59 10.24 9.09 5.54
C ASP A 59 9.71 10.24 4.68
N GLY A 60 8.39 10.31 4.52
CA GLY A 60 7.78 11.19 3.54
C GLY A 60 6.29 11.39 3.77
N LEU A 61 6.00 12.52 4.43
CA LEU A 61 4.78 13.31 4.32
C LEU A 61 3.65 13.00 5.30
N SER A 62 3.02 14.09 5.71
CA SER A 62 1.79 14.21 6.51
C SER A 62 0.54 13.61 5.83
N LEU A 63 0.71 12.60 4.97
CA LEU A 63 -0.26 11.97 4.08
C LEU A 63 -0.41 10.45 4.32
N PHE A 64 0.31 9.88 5.29
CA PHE A 64 0.39 8.43 5.48
C PHE A 64 -0.97 7.74 5.68
N GLN A 65 -1.85 8.29 6.50
CA GLN A 65 -3.05 7.52 6.90
C GLN A 65 -4.03 7.30 5.75
N GLU A 66 -4.28 8.31 4.91
CA GLU A 66 -5.18 8.18 3.75
C GLU A 66 -4.66 7.17 2.72
N ILE A 67 -3.35 7.19 2.48
CA ILE A 67 -2.68 6.26 1.56
C ILE A 67 -2.74 4.82 2.12
N ILE A 68 -2.41 4.65 3.40
CA ILE A 68 -2.43 3.35 4.09
C ILE A 68 -3.84 2.77 4.06
N GLU A 69 -4.86 3.57 4.38
CA GLU A 69 -6.25 3.13 4.32
C GLU A 69 -6.68 2.76 2.90
N THR A 70 -6.23 3.51 1.90
CA THR A 70 -6.55 3.25 0.49
C THR A 70 -5.94 1.93 0.03
N VAL A 71 -4.65 1.70 0.30
CA VAL A 71 -3.99 0.43 -0.05
C VAL A 71 -4.57 -0.72 0.77
N GLY A 72 -4.85 -0.51 2.05
CA GLY A 72 -5.50 -1.49 2.93
C GLY A 72 -6.84 -1.97 2.39
N LYS A 73 -7.71 -1.06 1.93
CA LYS A 73 -8.99 -1.41 1.31
C LYS A 73 -8.81 -2.21 0.02
N GLN A 74 -7.80 -1.92 -0.79
CA GLN A 74 -7.51 -2.70 -1.99
C GLN A 74 -7.03 -4.12 -1.63
N ILE A 75 -6.24 -4.27 -0.56
CA ILE A 75 -5.85 -5.58 -0.02
C ILE A 75 -7.08 -6.37 0.43
N GLU A 76 -7.96 -5.75 1.21
CA GLU A 76 -9.22 -6.37 1.64
C GLU A 76 -10.07 -6.83 0.45
N ALA A 77 -10.25 -5.97 -0.56
CA ALA A 77 -10.99 -6.29 -1.77
C ALA A 77 -10.39 -7.49 -2.51
N TYR A 78 -9.06 -7.56 -2.59
CA TYR A 78 -8.34 -8.70 -3.19
C TYR A 78 -8.64 -10.01 -2.45
N TYR A 79 -8.57 -10.04 -1.12
CA TYR A 79 -8.87 -11.26 -0.34
C TYR A 79 -10.36 -11.61 -0.30
N MET A 80 -11.25 -10.62 -0.47
CA MET A 80 -12.70 -10.86 -0.62
C MET A 80 -13.09 -11.34 -2.02
N GLY A 81 -12.17 -11.34 -2.99
CA GLY A 81 -12.45 -11.70 -4.39
C GLY A 81 -13.32 -10.67 -5.12
N LEU A 82 -13.26 -9.39 -4.70
CA LEU A 82 -14.02 -8.27 -5.28
C LEU A 82 -13.25 -7.52 -6.38
N SER A 83 -12.19 -8.12 -6.92
CA SER A 83 -11.32 -7.57 -7.96
C SER A 83 -11.92 -7.68 -9.36
#